data_AF-A0A2D8D4Z1-F1
#
_entry.id   AF-A0A2D8D4Z1-F1
#
_cell.length_a   1.000
_cell.length_b   1.000
_cell.length_c   1.000
_cell.angle_alpha   90.00
_cell.angle_beta   90.00
_cell.angle_gamma   90.00
#
_symmetry.space_group_name_H-M   'P 1'
#
loop_
_entity.id
_entity.type
_entity.pdbx_description
1 polymer ?
#
loop_
_entity_poly.entity_id
_entity_poly.type
_entity_poly.pdbx_seq_one_letter_code
_entity_poly.pdbx_strand_id
1 'polypeptide(L)'
;MTSRNVTAMRTLREEEKVYEATWSDRMYRLAFGAIGWPWLLRSLWGGTQASKRRLLERLNLPEDALPNLGSWKADTRFLHRIVDAIEELRPQNVVELGAGASSLVCAKALQLNGGGALFSFDQHAPFVSATSQWLSDFGVSAEIRHAPLGARIGDWPGAWYELPDIPGSIDLLIIDGPPWAVHPFVRGAAECLFDRLADGGVVLLDDAARPGERIIAHRWKKRWPQIAFTHLAGGTKGTLQGRKRTGKILAFPATAKTGGQWRRVAAIAGLLATGWIAHGVVGNIWAPAHAASFIDEAEASYSASLARLAMRSQIESAMLDRAEIRRSVGLEVPSIPPGWRVIDVQVYPSDFGNSVSLLLLTERQERVVLYAQRAETPAEANPLSEDREGRSLAYWEIGPFAYALTGELNPERILLLASEMASTSLGESLHS
;
A
#
# COMPACT_ATOMS: atom_id res chain seq x y z
N MET A 1 15.77 25.66 -24.68
CA MET A 1 14.51 26.40 -24.43
C MET A 1 13.46 25.86 -25.37
N THR A 2 12.60 24.97 -24.89
CA THR A 2 11.29 24.66 -25.48
C THR A 2 10.39 24.22 -24.33
N SER A 3 9.43 25.09 -23.99
CA SER A 3 8.38 24.83 -23.02
C SER A 3 7.46 23.73 -23.55
N ARG A 4 7.49 22.54 -22.93
CA ARG A 4 6.44 21.54 -23.15
C ARG A 4 5.22 21.95 -22.32
N ASN A 5 4.31 22.64 -22.99
CA ASN A 5 3.06 23.15 -22.45
C ASN A 5 2.19 22.03 -21.88
N VAL A 6 1.54 22.36 -20.77
CA VAL A 6 0.42 21.66 -20.18
C VAL A 6 -0.71 21.64 -21.22
N THR A 7 -1.00 20.47 -21.79
CA THR A 7 -2.20 20.30 -22.61
C THR A 7 -3.41 20.45 -21.70
N ALA A 8 -4.06 21.61 -21.81
CA ALA A 8 -5.38 21.83 -21.23
C ALA A 8 -6.35 20.79 -21.82
N MET A 9 -6.86 19.88 -20.98
CA MET A 9 -7.99 19.01 -21.32
C MET A 9 -9.21 19.89 -21.60
N ARG A 10 -9.42 20.20 -22.87
CA ARG A 10 -10.68 20.69 -23.39
C ARG A 10 -11.58 19.47 -23.55
N THR A 11 -12.62 19.38 -22.74
CA THR A 11 -13.67 18.35 -22.80
C THR A 11 -14.29 18.32 -24.20
N LEU A 12 -13.84 17.38 -25.03
CA LEU A 12 -14.56 16.97 -26.23
C LEU A 12 -15.50 15.84 -25.84
N ARG A 13 -16.79 16.13 -26.01
CA ARG A 13 -17.91 15.25 -25.76
C ARG A 13 -18.02 14.35 -26.99
N GLU A 14 -17.44 13.16 -26.93
CA GLU A 14 -17.68 12.07 -27.89
C GLU A 14 -18.33 10.90 -27.15
N GLU A 15 -19.25 10.23 -27.83
CA GLU A 15 -20.17 9.20 -27.31
C GLU A 15 -19.42 7.92 -26.90
N GLU A 16 -18.69 7.95 -25.78
CA GLU A 16 -18.27 6.74 -25.09
C GLU A 16 -19.53 6.03 -24.54
N LYS A 17 -19.65 4.71 -24.73
CA LYS A 17 -20.59 3.88 -23.96
C LYS A 17 -20.17 3.95 -22.49
N VAL A 18 -20.68 4.95 -21.77
CA VAL A 18 -20.39 5.15 -20.35
C VAL A 18 -21.08 4.03 -19.59
N TYR A 19 -20.31 3.16 -18.96
CA TYR A 19 -20.82 2.21 -17.99
C TYR A 19 -21.61 2.97 -16.90
N GLU A 20 -22.92 2.73 -16.82
CA GLU A 20 -23.75 3.29 -15.76
C GLU A 20 -23.45 2.56 -14.44
N ALA A 21 -22.65 3.21 -13.59
CA ALA A 21 -22.30 2.69 -12.28
C ALA A 21 -23.56 2.45 -11.42
N THR A 22 -23.69 1.22 -10.90
CA THR A 22 -24.77 0.82 -10.01
C THR A 22 -24.77 1.66 -8.74
N TRP A 23 -25.92 1.83 -8.08
CA TRP A 23 -26.01 2.54 -6.79
C TRP A 23 -25.06 1.97 -5.73
N SER A 24 -24.90 0.63 -5.70
CA SER A 24 -23.90 -0.05 -4.87
C SER A 24 -22.47 0.39 -5.21
N ASP A 25 -22.12 0.47 -6.50
CA ASP A 25 -20.78 0.86 -6.96
C ASP A 25 -20.46 2.29 -6.50
N ARG A 26 -21.43 3.20 -6.56
CA ARG A 26 -21.29 4.58 -6.07
C ARG A 26 -21.06 4.62 -4.56
N MET A 27 -21.81 3.84 -3.79
CA MET A 27 -21.63 3.73 -2.33
C MET A 27 -20.25 3.16 -1.96
N TYR A 28 -19.79 2.11 -2.65
CA TYR A 28 -18.45 1.56 -2.44
C TYR A 28 -17.35 2.56 -2.81
N ARG A 29 -17.50 3.31 -3.91
CA ARG A 29 -16.55 4.38 -4.28
C ARG A 29 -16.49 5.50 -3.25
N LEU A 30 -17.62 5.88 -2.67
CA LEU A 30 -17.67 6.89 -1.60
C LEU A 30 -17.01 6.37 -0.31
N ALA A 31 -17.37 5.16 0.13
CA ALA A 31 -16.81 4.55 1.34
C ALA A 31 -15.30 4.28 1.21
N PHE A 32 -14.85 3.64 0.12
CA PHE A 32 -13.43 3.41 -0.12
C PHE A 32 -12.68 4.67 -0.56
N GLY A 33 -13.36 5.67 -1.13
CA GLY A 33 -12.78 7.00 -1.35
C GLY A 33 -12.47 7.70 -0.03
N ALA A 34 -13.40 7.66 0.93
CA ALA A 34 -13.23 8.24 2.27
C ALA A 34 -12.20 7.50 3.14
N ILE A 35 -11.92 6.23 2.85
CA ILE A 35 -10.90 5.41 3.55
C ILE A 35 -9.55 5.41 2.80
N GLY A 36 -9.60 5.44 1.47
CA GLY A 36 -8.43 5.32 0.58
C GLY A 36 -7.82 6.65 0.16
N TRP A 37 -8.38 7.79 0.56
CA TRP A 37 -7.86 9.11 0.20
C TRP A 37 -6.37 9.34 0.57
N PRO A 38 -5.81 8.81 1.68
CA PRO A 38 -4.39 8.94 1.96
C PRO A 38 -3.55 8.19 0.92
N TRP A 39 -4.01 7.00 0.49
CA TRP A 39 -3.39 6.21 -0.57
C TRP A 39 -3.52 6.85 -1.95
N LEU A 40 -4.61 7.56 -2.21
CA LEU A 40 -4.81 8.36 -3.42
C LEU A 40 -3.85 9.56 -3.50
N LEU A 41 -3.70 10.32 -2.41
CA LEU A 41 -2.71 11.40 -2.35
C LEU A 41 -1.28 10.86 -2.46
N ARG A 42 -1.00 9.70 -1.87
CA ARG A 42 0.30 9.02 -1.98
C ARG A 42 0.54 8.40 -3.35
N SER A 43 -0.51 8.04 -4.09
CA SER A 43 -0.41 7.54 -5.47
C SER A 43 0.16 8.58 -6.45
N LEU A 44 0.12 9.87 -6.07
CA LEU A 44 0.71 10.99 -6.80
C LEU A 44 2.22 11.09 -6.62
N TRP A 45 2.81 10.37 -5.66
CA TRP A 45 4.25 10.30 -5.47
C TRP A 45 4.83 9.17 -6.34
N GLY A 46 5.52 9.54 -7.43
CA GLY A 46 6.10 8.58 -8.39
C GLY A 46 7.52 8.08 -8.05
N GLY A 47 8.05 8.39 -6.86
CA GLY A 47 9.40 8.01 -6.42
C GLY A 47 10.46 9.10 -6.59
N THR A 48 11.71 8.77 -6.25
CA THR A 48 12.82 9.75 -6.29
C THR A 48 13.37 9.93 -7.71
N GLN A 49 13.84 11.12 -8.04
CA GLN A 49 14.48 11.39 -9.34
C GLN A 49 15.73 10.52 -9.56
N ALA A 50 16.45 10.16 -8.48
CA ALA A 50 17.58 9.23 -8.55
C ALA A 50 17.14 7.81 -8.95
N SER A 51 16.02 7.31 -8.40
CA SER A 51 15.44 6.02 -8.78
C SER A 51 15.00 6.00 -10.25
N LYS A 52 14.38 7.09 -10.71
CA LYS A 52 14.01 7.31 -12.11
C LYS A 52 15.24 7.24 -13.02
N ARG A 53 16.29 8.00 -12.71
CA ARG A 53 17.51 8.05 -13.50
C ARG A 53 18.16 6.68 -13.60
N ARG A 54 18.27 5.96 -12.47
CA ARG A 54 18.83 4.59 -12.45
C ARG A 54 18.02 3.61 -13.30
N LEU A 55 16.69 3.72 -13.30
CA LEU A 55 15.83 2.90 -14.16
C LEU A 55 16.09 3.20 -15.65
N LEU A 56 16.14 4.48 -16.01
CA LEU A 56 16.36 4.92 -17.39
C LEU A 56 17.75 4.50 -17.90
N GLU A 57 18.79 4.64 -17.06
CA GLU A 57 20.13 4.14 -17.34
C GLU A 57 20.14 2.63 -17.57
N ARG A 58 19.46 1.84 -16.70
CA ARG A 58 19.34 0.38 -16.85
C ARG A 58 18.68 -0.02 -18.18
N LEU A 59 17.79 0.81 -18.71
CA LEU A 59 17.04 0.56 -19.94
C LEU A 59 17.62 1.23 -21.18
N ASN A 60 18.75 1.92 -21.07
CA ASN A 60 19.33 2.74 -22.14
C ASN A 60 18.30 3.73 -22.74
N LEU A 61 17.50 4.37 -21.87
CA LEU A 61 16.52 5.39 -22.23
C LEU A 61 17.03 6.79 -21.83
N PRO A 62 16.72 7.84 -22.60
CA PRO A 62 17.07 9.21 -22.22
C PRO A 62 16.33 9.67 -20.97
N GLU A 63 16.88 10.66 -20.25
CA GLU A 63 16.32 11.14 -18.97
C GLU A 63 14.88 11.70 -19.07
N ASP A 64 14.51 12.18 -20.27
CA ASP A 64 13.17 12.70 -20.58
C ASP A 64 12.22 11.65 -21.15
N ALA A 65 12.64 10.37 -21.24
CA ALA A 65 11.83 9.30 -21.81
C ALA A 65 10.53 9.12 -21.04
N LEU A 66 10.58 9.12 -19.72
CA LEU A 66 9.39 9.03 -18.86
C LEU A 66 8.90 10.44 -18.48
N PRO A 67 7.57 10.68 -18.49
CA PRO A 67 7.00 11.95 -18.05
C PRO A 67 7.42 12.29 -16.61
N ASN A 68 7.35 13.58 -16.24
CA ASN A 68 7.68 14.00 -14.88
C ASN A 68 6.74 13.26 -13.91
N LEU A 69 7.35 12.49 -13.00
CA LEU A 69 6.71 11.52 -12.10
C LEU A 69 5.61 12.08 -11.17
N GLY A 70 5.40 13.41 -11.19
CA GLY A 70 4.33 14.08 -10.46
C GLY A 70 3.02 14.25 -11.24
N SER A 71 2.97 13.99 -12.55
CA SER A 71 1.74 14.17 -13.33
C SER A 71 1.01 12.87 -13.71
N TRP A 72 1.69 11.73 -13.98
CA TRP A 72 1.00 10.47 -14.31
C TRP A 72 1.72 9.18 -13.81
N LYS A 73 1.19 8.67 -12.69
CA LYS A 73 0.82 7.30 -12.25
C LYS A 73 1.76 6.10 -12.01
N ALA A 74 2.90 5.87 -12.65
CA ALA A 74 3.68 4.67 -12.30
C ALA A 74 4.65 4.93 -11.13
N ASP A 75 4.58 4.14 -10.05
CA ASP A 75 5.63 4.13 -9.02
C ASP A 75 6.93 3.63 -9.66
N THR A 76 8.02 4.42 -9.62
CA THR A 76 9.33 3.98 -10.12
C THR A 76 9.74 2.61 -9.59
N ARG A 77 9.31 2.24 -8.37
CA ARG A 77 9.59 0.91 -7.83
C ARG A 77 8.85 -0.20 -8.55
N PHE A 78 7.56 0.00 -8.87
CA PHE A 78 6.80 -0.95 -9.68
C PHE A 78 7.45 -1.15 -11.05
N LEU A 79 7.93 -0.07 -11.66
CA LEU A 79 8.69 -0.14 -12.91
C LEU A 79 9.98 -0.95 -12.76
N HIS A 80 10.74 -0.78 -11.67
CA HIS A 80 11.89 -1.65 -11.38
C HIS A 80 11.48 -3.12 -11.22
N ARG A 81 10.36 -3.41 -10.56
CA ARG A 81 9.85 -4.80 -10.41
C ARG A 81 9.49 -5.44 -11.76
N ILE A 82 8.95 -4.67 -12.69
CA ILE A 82 8.69 -5.14 -14.06
C ILE A 82 10.01 -5.52 -14.74
N VAL A 83 11.04 -4.66 -14.65
CA VAL A 83 12.36 -4.96 -15.23
C VAL A 83 12.99 -6.18 -14.55
N ASP A 84 12.94 -6.28 -13.23
CA ASP A 84 13.45 -7.43 -12.47
C ASP A 84 12.77 -8.74 -12.93
N ALA A 85 11.44 -8.73 -13.11
CA ALA A 85 10.70 -9.89 -13.56
C ALA A 85 11.05 -10.27 -15.02
N ILE A 86 11.26 -9.30 -15.90
CA ILE A 86 11.65 -9.55 -17.29
C ILE A 86 13.08 -10.11 -17.38
N GLU A 87 14.01 -9.58 -16.59
CA GLU A 87 15.38 -10.09 -16.53
C GLU A 87 15.44 -11.52 -15.97
N GLU A 88 14.62 -11.84 -14.96
CA GLU A 88 14.51 -13.20 -14.40
C GLU A 88 13.88 -14.17 -15.40
N LEU A 89 12.70 -13.82 -15.93
CA LEU A 89 11.85 -14.76 -16.66
C LEU A 89 12.18 -14.85 -18.15
N ARG A 90 12.74 -13.78 -18.75
CA ARG A 90 12.86 -13.60 -20.20
C ARG A 90 11.58 -14.03 -20.95
N PRO A 91 10.43 -13.42 -20.61
CA PRO A 91 9.12 -13.90 -21.02
C PRO A 91 8.93 -13.76 -22.53
N GLN A 92 8.21 -14.70 -23.14
CA GLN A 92 7.83 -14.61 -24.56
C GLN A 92 6.54 -13.83 -24.74
N ASN A 93 5.59 -13.96 -23.80
CA ASN A 93 4.31 -13.26 -23.85
C ASN A 93 4.06 -12.51 -22.54
N VAL A 94 4.03 -11.19 -22.62
CA VAL A 94 3.65 -10.30 -21.51
C VAL A 94 2.29 -9.70 -21.80
N VAL A 95 1.37 -9.78 -20.84
CA VAL A 95 0.08 -9.11 -20.89
C VAL A 95 0.05 -7.98 -19.86
N GLU A 96 -0.31 -6.78 -20.29
CA GLU A 96 -0.46 -5.60 -19.44
C GLU A 96 -1.90 -5.09 -19.47
N LEU A 97 -2.45 -4.78 -18.30
CA LEU A 97 -3.74 -4.14 -18.13
C LEU A 97 -3.52 -2.73 -17.58
N GLY A 98 -3.92 -1.71 -18.33
CA GLY A 98 -3.63 -0.30 -18.07
C GLY A 98 -2.33 0.13 -18.75
N ALA A 99 -2.44 0.70 -19.96
CA ALA A 99 -1.26 1.14 -20.71
C ALA A 99 -0.67 2.43 -20.10
N GLY A 100 0.60 2.71 -20.41
CA GLY A 100 1.25 3.96 -20.02
C GLY A 100 2.76 3.82 -19.86
N ALA A 101 3.30 4.43 -18.79
CA ALA A 101 4.74 4.44 -18.52
C ALA A 101 5.35 3.03 -18.38
N SER A 102 4.59 2.10 -17.78
CA SER A 102 4.95 0.69 -17.67
C SER A 102 5.07 0.00 -19.02
N SER A 103 4.30 0.43 -20.04
CA SER A 103 4.38 -0.13 -21.39
C SER A 103 5.74 0.13 -22.05
N LEU A 104 6.26 1.37 -21.97
CA LEU A 104 7.59 1.70 -22.50
C LEU A 104 8.70 0.94 -21.75
N VAL A 105 8.62 0.92 -20.42
CA VAL A 105 9.59 0.20 -19.57
C VAL A 105 9.60 -1.28 -19.90
N CYS A 106 8.43 -1.90 -20.01
CA CYS A 106 8.28 -3.30 -20.33
C CYS A 106 8.81 -3.61 -21.74
N ALA A 107 8.38 -2.86 -22.75
CA ALA A 107 8.82 -3.07 -24.13
C ALA A 107 10.35 -2.91 -24.28
N LYS A 108 10.94 -1.92 -23.58
CA LYS A 108 12.38 -1.72 -23.60
C LYS A 108 13.14 -2.83 -22.86
N ALA A 109 12.64 -3.27 -21.71
CA ALA A 109 13.22 -4.37 -20.96
C ALA A 109 13.18 -5.68 -21.76
N LEU A 110 12.08 -5.98 -22.46
CA LEU A 110 11.97 -7.14 -23.36
C LEU A 110 13.00 -7.07 -24.48
N GLN A 111 13.12 -5.92 -25.16
CA GLN A 111 14.13 -5.70 -26.21
C GLN A 111 15.56 -6.00 -25.73
N LEU A 112 15.88 -5.66 -24.47
CA LEU A 112 17.20 -5.90 -23.88
C LEU A 112 17.43 -7.33 -23.38
N ASN A 113 16.36 -8.10 -23.14
CA ASN A 113 16.42 -9.39 -22.43
C ASN A 113 15.92 -10.58 -23.26
N GLY A 114 16.14 -10.56 -24.58
CA GLY A 114 15.86 -11.68 -25.47
C GLY A 114 14.58 -11.55 -26.31
N GLY A 115 13.94 -10.38 -26.28
CA GLY A 115 12.72 -10.11 -27.02
C GLY A 115 11.46 -10.53 -26.26
N GLY A 116 10.44 -10.96 -27.00
CA GLY A 116 9.10 -11.23 -26.51
C GLY A 116 8.08 -10.19 -26.97
N ALA A 117 6.81 -10.53 -26.85
CA ALA A 117 5.69 -9.69 -27.24
C ALA A 117 4.99 -9.11 -26.01
N LEU A 118 4.78 -7.79 -26.02
CA LEU A 118 3.95 -7.08 -25.05
C LEU A 118 2.56 -6.84 -25.66
N PHE A 119 1.52 -7.40 -25.01
CA PHE A 119 0.12 -7.16 -25.30
C PHE A 119 -0.46 -6.27 -24.19
N SER A 120 -0.64 -4.98 -24.47
CA SER A 120 -1.14 -4.01 -23.49
C SER A 120 -2.55 -3.55 -23.83
N PHE A 121 -3.40 -3.41 -22.82
CA PHE A 121 -4.81 -3.07 -23.00
C PHE A 121 -5.17 -1.82 -22.20
N ASP A 122 -5.84 -0.86 -22.85
CA ASP A 122 -6.37 0.34 -22.20
C ASP A 122 -7.79 0.69 -22.64
N GLN A 123 -8.54 1.34 -21.76
CA GLN A 123 -9.94 1.67 -21.95
C GLN A 123 -10.20 2.85 -22.86
N HIS A 124 -9.19 3.70 -23.13
CA HIS A 124 -9.36 4.91 -23.91
C HIS A 124 -8.62 4.81 -25.25
N ALA A 125 -9.38 4.72 -26.36
CA ALA A 125 -8.80 4.62 -27.71
C ALA A 125 -7.79 5.75 -28.04
N PRO A 126 -8.03 7.04 -27.70
CA PRO A 126 -7.03 8.09 -27.97
C PRO A 126 -5.73 7.88 -27.20
N PHE A 127 -5.82 7.35 -25.98
CA PHE A 127 -4.66 7.07 -25.13
C PHE A 127 -3.84 5.89 -25.68
N VAL A 128 -4.51 4.86 -26.20
CA VAL A 128 -3.88 3.76 -26.94
C VAL A 128 -3.08 4.28 -28.12
N SER A 129 -3.68 5.11 -28.99
CA SER A 129 -2.98 5.68 -30.15
C SER A 129 -1.77 6.53 -29.73
N ALA A 130 -1.92 7.37 -28.71
CA ALA A 130 -0.83 8.21 -28.21
C ALA A 130 0.32 7.38 -27.61
N THR A 131 -0.02 6.30 -26.89
CA THR A 131 0.98 5.39 -26.29
C THR A 131 1.73 4.63 -27.38
N SER A 132 1.03 4.09 -28.39
CA SER A 132 1.67 3.42 -29.52
C SER A 132 2.64 4.33 -30.27
N GLN A 133 2.26 5.58 -30.53
CA GLN A 133 3.16 6.55 -31.16
C GLN A 133 4.38 6.84 -30.28
N TRP A 134 4.16 7.06 -28.98
CA TRP A 134 5.24 7.32 -28.02
C TRP A 134 6.23 6.15 -27.95
N LEU A 135 5.77 4.90 -27.96
CA LEU A 135 6.64 3.72 -28.03
C LEU A 135 7.45 3.66 -29.33
N SER A 136 6.83 4.00 -30.47
CA SER A 136 7.51 4.08 -31.76
C SER A 136 8.65 5.10 -31.77
N ASP A 137 8.48 6.24 -31.08
CA ASP A 137 9.52 7.27 -30.98
C ASP A 137 10.79 6.77 -30.25
N PHE A 138 10.65 5.74 -29.40
CA PHE A 138 11.77 5.07 -28.72
C PHE A 138 12.27 3.81 -29.44
N GLY A 139 11.74 3.52 -30.64
CA GLY A 139 12.14 2.35 -31.43
C GLY A 139 11.81 1.01 -30.76
N VAL A 140 10.76 0.97 -29.93
CA VAL A 140 10.26 -0.26 -29.30
C VAL A 140 8.92 -0.66 -29.90
N SER A 141 8.70 -1.97 -30.05
CA SER A 141 7.46 -2.54 -30.58
C SER A 141 6.64 -3.13 -29.44
N ALA A 142 5.34 -2.85 -29.42
CA ALA A 142 4.36 -3.46 -28.54
C ALA A 142 2.97 -3.43 -29.17
N GLU A 143 2.13 -4.41 -28.83
CA GLU A 143 0.74 -4.48 -29.26
C GLU A 143 -0.15 -3.78 -28.23
N ILE A 144 -0.34 -2.47 -28.38
CA ILE A 144 -1.28 -1.70 -27.54
C ILE A 144 -2.66 -1.73 -28.18
N ARG A 145 -3.66 -2.22 -27.44
CA ARG A 145 -5.02 -2.43 -27.94
C ARG A 145 -6.04 -1.69 -27.10
N HIS A 146 -7.06 -1.18 -27.78
CA HIS A 146 -8.23 -0.59 -27.12
C HIS A 146 -9.13 -1.70 -26.60
N ALA A 147 -9.40 -1.66 -25.29
CA ALA A 147 -10.26 -2.58 -24.57
C ALA A 147 -11.28 -1.77 -23.77
N PRO A 148 -12.49 -1.47 -24.31
CA PRO A 148 -13.48 -0.71 -23.57
C PRO A 148 -13.95 -1.45 -22.31
N LEU A 149 -14.43 -0.71 -21.31
CA LEU A 149 -15.02 -1.29 -20.12
C LEU A 149 -16.49 -1.66 -20.36
N GLY A 150 -16.80 -2.95 -20.29
CA GLY A 150 -18.15 -3.46 -20.52
C GLY A 150 -18.36 -4.90 -20.09
N ALA A 151 -17.28 -5.68 -19.99
CA ALA A 151 -17.35 -7.06 -19.54
C ALA A 151 -17.69 -7.16 -18.04
N ARG A 152 -18.37 -8.25 -17.67
CA ARG A 152 -18.57 -8.66 -16.27
C ARG A 152 -17.87 -9.99 -16.04
N ILE A 153 -17.00 -10.05 -15.05
CA ILE A 153 -16.17 -11.23 -14.77
C ILE A 153 -16.58 -11.84 -13.44
N GLY A 154 -17.23 -13.00 -13.51
CA GLY A 154 -17.64 -13.76 -12.33
C GLY A 154 -18.45 -12.91 -11.34
N ASP A 155 -18.02 -12.93 -10.08
CA ASP A 155 -18.60 -12.16 -8.98
C ASP A 155 -17.76 -10.92 -8.60
N TRP A 156 -16.87 -10.47 -9.49
CA TRP A 156 -16.15 -9.21 -9.29
C TRP A 156 -17.03 -8.01 -9.68
N PRO A 157 -17.20 -7.03 -8.79
CA PRO A 157 -17.94 -5.82 -9.10
C PRO A 157 -17.14 -4.84 -9.98
N GLY A 158 -17.88 -4.01 -10.72
CA GLY A 158 -17.33 -3.05 -11.68
C GLY A 158 -17.26 -3.62 -13.11
N ALA A 159 -17.24 -2.72 -14.10
CA ALA A 159 -17.00 -3.09 -15.48
C ALA A 159 -15.53 -3.44 -15.70
N TRP A 160 -15.28 -4.55 -16.39
CA TRP A 160 -13.97 -5.02 -16.76
C TRP A 160 -13.68 -4.76 -18.24
N TYR A 161 -12.40 -4.83 -18.60
CA TYR A 161 -11.93 -4.79 -19.97
C TYR A 161 -12.60 -5.86 -20.84
N GLU A 162 -13.10 -5.44 -21.99
CA GLU A 162 -13.36 -6.34 -23.12
C GLU A 162 -12.02 -6.60 -23.82
N LEU A 163 -11.40 -7.76 -23.53
CA LEU A 163 -10.04 -8.09 -23.95
C LEU A 163 -10.01 -8.92 -25.25
N PRO A 164 -9.76 -8.31 -26.43
CA PRO A 164 -9.63 -9.04 -27.68
C PRO A 164 -8.25 -9.71 -27.82
N ASP A 165 -8.24 -10.86 -28.50
CA ASP A 165 -7.02 -11.49 -29.04
C ASP A 165 -5.90 -11.76 -28.00
N ILE A 166 -6.26 -12.10 -26.76
CA ILE A 166 -5.29 -12.42 -25.70
C ILE A 166 -4.45 -13.65 -26.12
N PRO A 167 -3.11 -13.64 -25.92
CA PRO A 167 -2.26 -14.78 -26.23
C PRO A 167 -2.69 -16.06 -25.50
N GLY A 168 -2.36 -17.22 -26.08
CA GLY A 168 -2.72 -18.52 -25.53
C GLY A 168 -1.97 -18.89 -24.25
N SER A 169 -0.79 -18.29 -24.02
CA SER A 169 0.03 -18.45 -22.82
C SER A 169 0.54 -17.09 -22.37
N ILE A 170 0.63 -16.86 -21.06
CA ILE A 170 1.09 -15.62 -20.44
C ILE A 170 2.23 -15.95 -19.47
N ASP A 171 3.42 -15.44 -19.74
CA ASP A 171 4.59 -15.65 -18.89
C ASP A 171 4.67 -14.59 -17.79
N LEU A 172 4.23 -13.36 -18.11
CA LEU A 172 4.14 -12.24 -17.17
C LEU A 172 2.83 -11.48 -17.39
N LEU A 173 2.03 -11.33 -16.33
CA LEU A 173 0.80 -10.53 -16.29
C LEU A 173 1.01 -9.31 -15.40
N ILE A 174 0.87 -8.11 -15.95
CA ILE A 174 1.02 -6.82 -15.27
C ILE A 174 -0.36 -6.18 -15.12
N ILE A 175 -0.74 -5.80 -13.89
CA ILE A 175 -2.06 -5.28 -13.56
C ILE A 175 -1.93 -3.90 -12.91
N ASP A 176 -2.12 -2.85 -13.70
CA ASP A 176 -2.22 -1.44 -13.25
C ASP A 176 -3.56 -0.78 -13.68
N GLY A 177 -4.41 -1.53 -14.35
CA GLY A 177 -5.73 -1.09 -14.81
C GLY A 177 -6.82 -2.12 -14.51
N PRO A 178 -8.09 -1.73 -14.61
CA PRO A 178 -8.58 -0.36 -14.79
C PRO A 178 -8.50 0.42 -13.46
N PRO A 179 -8.70 1.75 -13.46
CA PRO A 179 -8.53 2.55 -12.27
C PRO A 179 -9.55 2.19 -11.18
N TRP A 180 -9.16 2.31 -9.90
CA TRP A 180 -10.05 2.08 -8.75
C TRP A 180 -11.36 2.88 -8.79
N ALA A 181 -11.36 4.02 -9.52
CA ALA A 181 -12.53 4.85 -9.77
C ALA A 181 -13.66 4.10 -10.49
N VAL A 182 -13.37 2.98 -11.16
CA VAL A 182 -14.39 2.06 -11.70
C VAL A 182 -15.02 1.27 -10.57
N HIS A 183 -14.22 0.56 -9.77
CA HIS A 183 -14.65 -0.06 -8.52
C HIS A 183 -13.42 -0.42 -7.68
N PRO A 184 -13.45 -0.33 -6.32
CA PRO A 184 -12.32 -0.71 -5.46
C PRO A 184 -11.82 -2.16 -5.63
N PHE A 185 -12.64 -3.05 -6.18
CA PHE A 185 -12.30 -4.45 -6.42
C PHE A 185 -12.16 -4.79 -7.91
N VAL A 186 -12.18 -3.79 -8.80
CA VAL A 186 -12.25 -4.02 -10.24
C VAL A 186 -11.05 -4.84 -10.74
N ARG A 187 -9.84 -4.54 -10.25
CA ARG A 187 -8.59 -5.26 -10.60
C ARG A 187 -8.64 -6.75 -10.24
N GLY A 188 -9.54 -7.18 -9.35
CA GLY A 188 -9.75 -8.58 -9.00
C GLY A 188 -10.24 -9.44 -10.17
N ALA A 189 -10.92 -8.84 -11.14
CA ALA A 189 -11.37 -9.52 -12.36
C ALA A 189 -10.21 -10.01 -13.26
N ALA A 190 -8.97 -9.55 -13.04
CA ALA A 190 -7.80 -10.07 -13.75
C ALA A 190 -7.58 -11.59 -13.57
N GLU A 191 -8.22 -12.21 -12.58
CA GLU A 191 -8.19 -13.68 -12.43
C GLU A 191 -8.75 -14.43 -13.63
N CYS A 192 -9.53 -13.80 -14.51
CA CYS A 192 -9.97 -14.42 -15.77
C CYS A 192 -8.82 -14.79 -16.70
N LEU A 193 -7.62 -14.25 -16.47
CA LEU A 193 -6.40 -14.56 -17.22
C LEU A 193 -5.51 -15.61 -16.55
N PHE A 194 -5.80 -16.01 -15.31
CA PHE A 194 -4.88 -16.86 -14.53
C PHE A 194 -4.76 -18.29 -15.06
N ASP A 195 -5.80 -18.80 -15.73
CA ASP A 195 -5.73 -20.10 -16.42
C ASP A 195 -4.73 -20.10 -17.58
N ARG A 196 -4.48 -18.94 -18.20
CA ARG A 196 -3.52 -18.76 -19.30
C ARG A 196 -2.08 -18.57 -18.83
N LEU A 197 -1.84 -18.45 -17.52
CA LEU A 197 -0.48 -18.30 -17.01
C LEU A 197 0.34 -19.55 -17.34
N ALA A 198 1.55 -19.35 -17.87
CA ALA A 198 2.51 -20.42 -18.07
C ALA A 198 2.95 -21.02 -16.72
N ASP A 199 3.48 -22.24 -16.75
CA ASP A 199 4.13 -22.81 -15.57
C ASP A 199 5.33 -21.95 -15.17
N GLY A 200 5.41 -21.55 -13.90
CA GLY A 200 6.40 -20.60 -13.43
C GLY A 200 6.09 -19.13 -13.76
N GLY A 201 5.02 -18.87 -14.51
CA GLY A 201 4.58 -17.53 -14.91
C GLY A 201 4.21 -16.65 -13.71
N VAL A 202 4.34 -15.34 -13.90
CA VAL A 202 4.24 -14.34 -12.83
C VAL A 202 3.09 -13.36 -13.08
N VAL A 203 2.40 -13.00 -12.01
CA VAL A 203 1.43 -11.91 -11.93
C VAL A 203 2.01 -10.81 -11.06
N LEU A 204 2.00 -9.57 -11.54
CA LEU A 204 2.34 -8.37 -10.79
C LEU A 204 1.11 -7.46 -10.71
N LEU A 205 0.65 -7.18 -9.50
CA LEU A 205 -0.43 -6.23 -9.23
C LEU A 205 0.15 -4.97 -8.58
N ASP A 206 -0.08 -3.82 -9.22
CA ASP A 206 0.27 -2.52 -8.68
C ASP A 206 -0.72 -2.06 -7.60
N ASP A 207 -0.28 -1.12 -6.76
CA ASP A 207 -1.01 -0.57 -5.62
C ASP A 207 -1.54 -1.63 -4.63
N ALA A 208 -0.82 -2.74 -4.49
CA ALA A 208 -1.30 -3.91 -3.76
C ALA A 208 -1.56 -3.67 -2.26
N ALA A 209 -1.05 -2.57 -1.70
CA ALA A 209 -1.27 -2.24 -0.30
C ALA A 209 -2.53 -1.38 -0.07
N ARG A 210 -3.23 -0.96 -1.13
CA ARG A 210 -4.57 -0.37 -1.03
C ARG A 210 -5.58 -1.36 -0.42
N PRO A 211 -6.57 -0.88 0.36
CA PRO A 211 -7.56 -1.75 0.99
C PRO A 211 -8.33 -2.67 0.02
N GLY A 212 -8.66 -2.17 -1.17
CA GLY A 212 -9.36 -2.94 -2.20
C GLY A 212 -8.51 -4.11 -2.72
N GLU A 213 -7.27 -3.81 -3.05
CA GLU A 213 -6.27 -4.73 -3.57
C GLU A 213 -5.86 -5.79 -2.54
N ARG A 214 -5.87 -5.47 -1.24
CA ARG A 214 -5.67 -6.47 -0.17
C ARG A 214 -6.80 -7.49 -0.11
N ILE A 215 -8.05 -7.06 -0.31
CA ILE A 215 -9.21 -7.97 -0.39
C ILE A 215 -9.12 -8.82 -1.65
N ILE A 216 -8.72 -8.22 -2.77
CA ILE A 216 -8.45 -8.93 -4.03
C ILE A 216 -7.41 -10.04 -3.80
N ALA A 217 -6.26 -9.68 -3.22
CA ALA A 217 -5.16 -10.61 -2.94
C ALA A 217 -5.61 -11.79 -2.06
N HIS A 218 -6.42 -11.54 -1.04
CA HIS A 218 -6.96 -12.59 -0.18
C HIS A 218 -7.89 -13.55 -0.96
N ARG A 219 -8.78 -13.01 -1.79
CA ARG A 219 -9.69 -13.82 -2.62
C ARG A 219 -8.90 -14.64 -3.66
N TRP A 220 -7.91 -14.06 -4.32
CA TRP A 220 -7.05 -14.77 -5.26
C TRP A 220 -6.27 -15.90 -4.60
N LYS A 221 -5.65 -15.67 -3.43
CA LYS A 221 -4.98 -16.72 -2.65
C LYS A 221 -5.87 -17.94 -2.36
N LYS A 222 -7.17 -17.69 -2.10
CA LYS A 222 -8.14 -18.75 -1.83
C LYS A 222 -8.61 -19.47 -3.10
N ARG A 223 -8.81 -18.74 -4.20
CA ARG A 223 -9.33 -19.28 -5.47
C ARG A 223 -8.25 -19.99 -6.30
N TRP A 224 -7.02 -19.55 -6.19
CA TRP A 224 -5.89 -19.99 -7.01
C TRP A 224 -4.75 -20.53 -6.14
N PRO A 225 -4.94 -21.66 -5.41
CA PRO A 225 -3.90 -22.24 -4.55
C PRO A 225 -2.64 -22.67 -5.32
N GLN A 226 -2.73 -22.81 -6.64
CA GLN A 226 -1.62 -23.07 -7.54
C GLN A 226 -0.73 -21.85 -7.83
N ILE A 227 -1.15 -20.66 -7.42
CA ILE A 227 -0.37 -19.43 -7.55
C ILE A 227 0.06 -18.99 -6.15
N ALA A 228 1.37 -18.93 -5.93
CA ALA A 228 1.94 -18.45 -4.69
C ALA A 228 1.98 -16.92 -4.70
N PHE A 229 1.07 -16.28 -3.96
CA PHE A 229 1.00 -14.82 -3.85
C PHE A 229 1.78 -14.29 -2.64
N THR A 230 2.75 -13.41 -2.88
CA THR A 230 3.58 -12.74 -1.89
C THR A 230 3.53 -11.23 -2.08
N HIS A 231 3.51 -10.47 -0.98
CA HIS A 231 3.73 -9.02 -1.06
C HIS A 231 5.23 -8.78 -1.14
N LEU A 232 5.66 -8.03 -2.15
CA LEU A 232 7.04 -7.63 -2.28
C LEU A 232 7.30 -6.47 -1.31
N ALA A 233 8.36 -6.61 -0.50
CA ALA A 233 8.78 -5.57 0.42
C ALA A 233 9.28 -4.32 -0.31
N GLY A 234 9.08 -3.17 0.31
CA GLY A 234 9.62 -1.87 -0.11
C GLY A 234 8.72 -1.11 -1.09
N GLY A 235 8.55 0.19 -0.80
CA GLY A 235 7.71 1.10 -1.57
C GLY A 235 6.33 1.28 -0.95
N THR A 236 5.83 2.50 -1.07
CA THR A 236 4.61 2.94 -0.40
C THR A 236 3.34 2.37 -1.01
N LYS A 237 3.32 2.10 -2.33
CA LYS A 237 2.13 1.57 -3.03
C LYS A 237 1.98 0.05 -2.86
N GLY A 238 3.09 -0.64 -2.61
CA GLY A 238 3.17 -2.09 -2.49
C GLY A 238 2.91 -2.81 -3.82
N THR A 239 3.62 -3.92 -4.06
CA THR A 239 3.38 -4.78 -5.22
C THR A 239 3.07 -6.18 -4.73
N LEU A 240 2.01 -6.79 -5.26
CA LEU A 240 1.71 -8.20 -5.04
C LEU A 240 2.26 -8.99 -6.22
N GLN A 241 3.09 -9.99 -5.92
CA GLN A 241 3.60 -10.94 -6.89
C GLN A 241 2.89 -12.29 -6.70
N GLY A 242 2.31 -12.84 -7.76
CA GLY A 242 1.81 -14.20 -7.81
C GLY A 242 2.68 -15.05 -8.73
N ARG A 243 3.29 -16.13 -8.23
CA ARG A 243 4.03 -17.08 -9.09
C ARG A 243 3.28 -18.40 -9.24
N LYS A 244 2.93 -18.78 -10.46
CA LYS A 244 2.30 -20.08 -10.74
C LYS A 244 3.32 -21.18 -10.47
N ARG A 245 2.99 -22.11 -9.58
CA ARG A 245 3.89 -23.20 -9.19
C ARG A 245 4.08 -24.16 -10.36
N THR A 246 5.33 -24.55 -10.61
CA THR A 246 5.67 -25.54 -11.63
C THR A 246 5.35 -26.95 -11.10
N GLY A 247 4.50 -27.70 -11.82
CA GLY A 247 4.12 -29.07 -11.50
C GLY A 247 2.65 -29.27 -11.11
N LYS A 248 2.11 -30.48 -11.36
CA LYS A 248 0.74 -30.85 -10.97
C LYS A 248 0.60 -30.81 -9.44
N ILE A 249 -0.04 -29.77 -8.92
CA ILE A 249 -0.56 -29.79 -7.56
C ILE A 249 -1.74 -30.76 -7.55
N LEU A 250 -1.56 -31.93 -6.96
CA LEU A 250 -2.67 -32.77 -6.53
C LEU A 250 -3.40 -32.00 -5.44
N ALA A 251 -4.52 -31.35 -5.80
CA ALA A 251 -5.42 -30.77 -4.83
C ALA A 251 -5.94 -31.91 -3.93
N PHE A 252 -5.63 -31.85 -2.63
CA PHE A 252 -6.34 -32.69 -1.68
C PHE A 252 -7.82 -32.27 -1.71
N PRO A 253 -8.76 -33.21 -1.94
CA PRO A 253 -10.18 -32.86 -1.98
C PRO A 253 -10.58 -32.30 -0.62
N ALA A 254 -10.93 -31.01 -0.60
CA ALA A 254 -11.58 -30.41 0.56
C ALA A 254 -12.90 -31.14 0.78
N THR A 255 -13.07 -31.73 1.97
CA THR A 255 -14.32 -32.39 2.35
C THR A 255 -15.45 -31.37 2.37
N ALA A 256 -16.39 -31.53 1.44
CA ALA A 256 -17.62 -30.76 1.40
C ALA A 256 -18.41 -31.01 2.69
N LYS A 257 -18.46 -30.01 3.59
CA LYS A 257 -19.45 -30.00 4.66
C LYS A 257 -20.79 -29.53 4.07
N THR A 258 -21.62 -30.50 3.75
CA THR A 258 -23.04 -30.36 3.48
C THR A 258 -23.80 -30.07 4.79
N GLY A 259 -24.82 -29.20 4.70
CA GLY A 259 -25.92 -29.15 5.66
C GLY A 259 -25.87 -28.02 6.70
N GLY A 260 -26.80 -27.06 6.57
CA GLY A 260 -27.22 -26.21 7.69
C GLY A 260 -27.34 -24.69 7.43
N GLN A 261 -27.62 -24.25 6.19
CA GLN A 261 -27.59 -22.82 5.82
C GLN A 261 -28.90 -22.03 6.10
N TRP A 262 -29.83 -22.53 6.92
CA TRP A 262 -31.11 -21.83 7.17
C TRP A 262 -31.33 -21.32 8.60
N ARG A 263 -30.34 -21.44 9.50
CA ARG A 263 -30.45 -20.90 10.88
C ARG A 263 -29.55 -19.69 11.16
N ARG A 264 -28.69 -19.27 10.22
CA ARG A 264 -27.76 -18.14 10.40
C ARG A 264 -28.27 -16.79 9.89
N VAL A 265 -29.30 -16.77 9.06
CA VAL A 265 -29.93 -15.50 8.59
C VAL A 265 -30.75 -14.85 9.71
N ALA A 266 -31.31 -15.63 10.64
CA ALA A 266 -32.03 -15.09 11.80
C ALA A 266 -31.10 -14.49 12.89
N ALA A 267 -29.83 -14.91 12.94
CA ALA A 267 -28.88 -14.42 13.95
C ALA A 267 -28.26 -13.05 13.58
N ILE A 268 -28.17 -12.71 12.29
CA ILE A 268 -27.61 -11.43 11.83
C ILE A 268 -28.62 -10.29 12.03
N ALA A 269 -29.93 -10.57 11.94
CA ALA A 269 -30.96 -9.59 12.25
C ALA A 269 -31.10 -9.30 13.76
N GLY A 270 -30.77 -10.26 14.63
CA GLY A 270 -30.77 -10.06 16.09
C GLY A 270 -29.54 -9.31 16.63
N LEU A 271 -28.39 -9.44 15.97
CA LEU A 271 -27.11 -8.86 16.44
C LEU A 271 -26.92 -7.36 16.13
N LEU A 272 -27.85 -6.73 15.40
CA LEU A 272 -27.92 -5.27 15.29
C LEU A 272 -28.83 -4.63 16.35
N ALA A 273 -29.61 -5.44 17.09
CA ALA A 273 -30.48 -4.97 18.16
C ALA A 273 -29.87 -5.13 19.56
N THR A 274 -28.88 -6.01 19.73
CA THR A 274 -28.10 -6.15 20.98
C THR A 274 -26.65 -5.77 20.71
N GLY A 275 -26.44 -4.47 20.47
CA GLY A 275 -25.13 -3.86 20.67
C GLY A 275 -24.67 -4.05 22.11
N TRP A 276 -23.34 -4.04 22.29
CA TRP A 276 -22.63 -4.05 23.57
C TRP A 276 -22.88 -5.26 24.48
N ILE A 277 -22.06 -6.29 24.30
CA ILE A 277 -21.18 -6.89 25.32
C ILE A 277 -20.66 -8.22 24.72
N ALA A 278 -19.53 -8.13 24.03
CA ALA A 278 -18.59 -9.23 23.82
C ALA A 278 -17.26 -8.64 23.30
N HIS A 279 -16.77 -7.61 23.99
CA HIS A 279 -15.40 -7.14 23.86
C HIS A 279 -14.52 -8.08 24.70
N GLY A 280 -13.51 -8.72 24.10
CA GLY A 280 -12.45 -9.36 24.90
C GLY A 280 -11.72 -10.60 24.37
N VAL A 281 -12.14 -11.30 23.29
CA VAL A 281 -11.48 -12.57 22.92
C VAL A 281 -11.17 -12.75 21.41
N VAL A 282 -11.31 -11.71 20.59
CA VAL A 282 -10.90 -11.76 19.15
C VAL A 282 -9.91 -10.64 18.84
N GLY A 283 -9.00 -10.34 19.78
CA GLY A 283 -8.13 -9.17 19.72
C GLY A 283 -6.90 -9.25 18.81
N ASN A 284 -6.59 -10.37 18.16
CA ASN A 284 -5.25 -10.57 17.56
C ASN A 284 -5.19 -10.94 16.08
N ILE A 285 -6.21 -10.61 15.28
CA ILE A 285 -6.21 -10.97 13.83
C ILE A 285 -6.39 -9.75 12.91
N TRP A 286 -6.67 -8.57 13.45
CA TRP A 286 -7.01 -7.38 12.66
C TRP A 286 -6.45 -6.10 13.29
N ALA A 287 -5.12 -5.97 13.38
CA ALA A 287 -4.55 -4.63 13.51
C ALA A 287 -4.77 -3.88 12.17
N PRO A 288 -5.39 -2.69 12.16
CA PRO A 288 -5.54 -1.88 10.95
C PRO A 288 -4.15 -1.57 10.38
N ALA A 289 -4.03 -1.45 9.06
CA ALA A 289 -2.75 -1.21 8.39
C ALA A 289 -2.02 0.06 8.90
N HIS A 290 -2.77 1.03 9.44
CA HIS A 290 -2.24 2.22 10.12
C HIS A 290 -1.47 1.88 11.40
N ALA A 291 -1.94 0.91 12.20
CA ALA A 291 -1.23 0.45 13.38
C ALA A 291 0.05 -0.27 13.01
N ALA A 292 0.03 -1.12 11.97
CA ALA A 292 1.23 -1.79 11.49
C ALA A 292 2.29 -0.79 10.98
N SER A 293 1.91 0.21 10.16
CA SER A 293 2.84 1.25 9.71
C SER A 293 3.34 2.13 10.87
N PHE A 294 2.46 2.47 11.82
CA PHE A 294 2.83 3.24 12.99
C PHE A 294 3.85 2.51 13.88
N ILE A 295 3.67 1.20 14.07
CA ILE A 295 4.59 0.37 14.84
C ILE A 295 5.96 0.28 14.13
N ASP A 296 5.96 0.07 12.81
CA ASP A 296 7.19 0.04 12.01
C ASP A 296 7.95 1.39 12.11
N GLU A 297 7.23 2.51 12.08
CA GLU A 297 7.80 3.86 12.22
C GLU A 297 8.30 4.17 13.63
N ALA A 298 7.59 3.72 14.67
CA ALA A 298 8.02 3.83 16.04
C ALA A 298 9.34 3.07 16.27
N GLU A 299 9.48 1.88 15.68
CA GLU A 299 10.71 1.10 15.76
C GLU A 299 11.87 1.74 14.97
N ALA A 300 11.59 2.27 13.77
CA ALA A 300 12.57 3.01 13.00
C ALA A 300 13.06 4.26 13.75
N SER A 301 12.15 4.97 14.42
CA SER A 301 12.46 6.13 15.24
C SER A 301 13.32 5.75 16.45
N TYR A 302 13.01 4.63 17.13
CA TYR A 302 13.84 4.10 18.20
C TYR A 302 15.27 3.83 17.75
N SER A 303 15.42 3.11 16.63
CA SER A 303 16.73 2.78 16.06
C SER A 303 17.52 4.03 15.68
N ALA A 304 16.85 5.06 15.15
CA ALA A 304 17.47 6.34 14.83
C ALA A 304 17.91 7.12 16.08
N SER A 305 17.09 7.16 17.14
CA SER A 305 17.40 7.82 18.40
C SER A 305 18.61 7.17 19.10
N LEU A 306 18.71 5.83 19.07
CA LEU A 306 19.89 5.13 19.59
C LEU A 306 21.15 5.37 18.76
N ALA A 307 21.03 5.41 17.43
CA ALA A 307 22.18 5.72 16.57
C ALA A 307 22.71 7.13 16.86
N ARG A 308 21.82 8.11 17.04
CA ARG A 308 22.18 9.49 17.41
C ARG A 308 22.86 9.56 18.76
N LEU A 309 22.38 8.83 19.76
CA LEU A 309 22.99 8.76 21.09
C LEU A 309 24.45 8.29 21.04
N ALA A 310 24.81 7.45 20.07
CA ALA A 310 26.19 7.00 19.87
C ALA A 310 27.07 8.02 19.11
N MET A 311 26.49 9.05 18.50
CA MET A 311 27.18 10.01 17.63
C MET A 311 27.56 11.28 18.38
N ARG A 312 28.86 11.48 18.64
CA ARG A 312 29.39 12.73 19.24
C ARG A 312 29.04 14.01 18.47
N SER A 313 28.78 13.91 17.16
CA SER A 313 28.45 15.05 16.30
C SER A 313 26.99 15.45 16.34
N GLN A 314 26.11 14.63 16.92
CA GLN A 314 24.70 14.95 17.09
C GLN A 314 24.50 15.43 18.52
N ILE A 315 24.28 16.74 18.67
CA ILE A 315 24.07 17.35 19.99
C ILE A 315 22.65 16.98 20.45
N GLU A 316 22.56 16.40 21.64
CA GLU A 316 21.31 16.08 22.30
C GLU A 316 20.60 17.37 22.75
N SER A 317 19.28 17.44 22.53
CA SER A 317 18.45 18.54 23.01
C SER A 317 17.46 18.03 24.05
N ALA A 318 17.77 18.25 25.33
CA ALA A 318 16.88 17.92 26.44
C ALA A 318 15.73 18.92 26.62
N MET A 319 15.73 20.03 25.88
CA MET A 319 14.73 21.09 26.01
C MET A 319 13.43 20.71 25.27
N LEU A 320 12.39 20.36 26.03
CA LEU A 320 11.07 20.04 25.51
C LEU A 320 10.11 21.23 25.67
N ASP A 321 9.82 21.95 24.59
CA ASP A 321 8.70 22.90 24.52
C ASP A 321 7.50 22.27 23.81
N ARG A 322 6.58 21.73 24.60
CA ARG A 322 5.35 21.08 24.08
C ARG A 322 4.44 22.06 23.35
N ALA A 323 4.43 23.34 23.75
CA ALA A 323 3.59 24.35 23.13
C ALA A 323 4.17 24.80 21.77
N GLU A 324 5.49 24.85 21.64
CA GLU A 324 6.17 25.03 20.36
C GLU A 324 5.93 23.84 19.43
N ILE A 325 6.12 22.61 19.91
CA ILE A 325 5.87 21.40 19.10
C ILE A 325 4.43 21.37 18.60
N ARG A 326 3.45 21.67 19.46
CA ARG A 326 2.05 21.75 19.05
C ARG A 326 1.80 22.81 17.99
N ARG A 327 2.38 24.01 18.13
CA ARG A 327 2.19 25.12 17.17
C ARG A 327 2.91 24.91 15.84
N SER A 328 4.11 24.33 15.86
CA SER A 328 4.99 24.21 14.68
C SER A 328 4.81 22.88 13.95
N VAL A 329 4.61 21.79 14.69
CA VAL A 329 4.54 20.42 14.16
C VAL A 329 3.09 19.92 14.08
N GLY A 330 2.18 20.53 14.85
CA GLY A 330 0.77 20.11 14.88
C GLY A 330 0.54 18.79 15.63
N LEU A 331 1.49 18.40 16.49
CA LEU A 331 1.46 17.21 17.33
C LEU A 331 1.36 17.57 18.80
N GLU A 332 0.57 16.82 19.55
CA GLU A 332 0.48 16.94 21.00
C GLU A 332 1.34 15.87 21.65
N VAL A 333 2.36 16.29 22.40
CA VAL A 333 3.25 15.39 23.13
C VAL A 333 2.69 15.20 24.55
N PRO A 334 2.55 13.96 25.04
CA PRO A 334 1.98 13.67 26.35
C PRO A 334 2.84 14.26 27.47
N SER A 335 2.25 14.32 28.66
CA SER A 335 2.94 14.76 29.86
C SER A 335 3.96 13.72 30.29
N ILE A 336 5.17 14.19 30.57
CA ILE A 336 6.26 13.34 31.05
C ILE A 336 5.98 13.04 32.53
N PRO A 337 5.92 11.75 32.94
CA PRO A 337 5.68 11.41 34.33
C PRO A 337 6.71 12.04 35.28
N PRO A 338 6.32 12.35 36.53
CA PRO A 338 7.24 12.87 37.53
C PRO A 338 8.48 11.98 37.67
N GLY A 339 9.65 12.60 37.83
CA GLY A 339 10.92 11.88 38.01
C GLY A 339 11.55 11.32 36.73
N TRP A 340 10.87 11.36 35.59
CA TRP A 340 11.46 11.03 34.29
C TRP A 340 12.21 12.23 33.72
N ARG A 341 13.30 11.97 32.99
CA ARG A 341 14.15 12.98 32.38
C ARG A 341 14.15 12.84 30.86
N VAL A 342 13.97 13.96 30.16
CA VAL A 342 14.17 14.04 28.71
C VAL A 342 15.67 14.15 28.42
N ILE A 343 16.17 13.27 27.55
CA ILE A 343 17.57 13.24 27.12
C ILE A 343 17.70 13.90 25.75
N ASP A 344 16.84 13.54 24.80
CA ASP A 344 16.83 14.10 23.46
C ASP A 344 15.40 14.23 22.94
N VAL A 345 15.14 15.27 22.15
CA VAL A 345 13.87 15.53 21.46
C VAL A 345 14.17 15.76 19.98
N GLN A 346 13.56 14.96 19.12
CA GLN A 346 13.79 15.01 17.68
C GLN A 346 12.48 15.00 16.91
N VAL A 347 12.46 15.71 15.79
CA VAL A 347 11.36 15.66 14.82
C VAL A 347 11.83 14.84 13.63
N TYR A 348 11.07 13.80 13.30
CA TYR A 348 11.34 12.95 12.14
C TYR A 348 10.20 13.04 11.13
N PRO A 349 10.49 12.94 9.82
CA PRO A 349 9.42 12.71 8.84
C PRO A 349 8.78 11.34 9.10
N SER A 350 7.46 11.26 8.96
CA SER A 350 6.69 10.02 8.96
C SER A 350 5.68 9.99 7.80
N ASP A 351 5.06 8.85 7.60
CA ASP A 351 4.05 8.58 6.59
C ASP A 351 2.78 9.43 6.76
N PHE A 352 2.55 9.92 7.98
CA PHE A 352 1.41 10.77 8.36
C PHE A 352 1.81 12.22 8.66
N GLY A 353 3.00 12.64 8.23
CA GLY A 353 3.48 14.01 8.33
C GLY A 353 4.79 14.11 9.09
N ASN A 354 4.80 14.93 10.14
CA ASN A 354 5.92 14.93 11.08
C ASN A 354 5.58 14.01 12.25
N SER A 355 6.62 13.43 12.83
CA SER A 355 6.58 12.69 14.07
C SER A 355 7.56 13.29 15.06
N VAL A 356 7.32 13.09 16.34
CA VAL A 356 8.21 13.53 17.42
C VAL A 356 8.69 12.30 18.17
N SER A 357 9.99 12.24 18.40
CA SER A 357 10.65 11.20 19.16
C SER A 357 11.34 11.81 20.37
N LEU A 358 11.09 11.24 21.54
CA LEU A 358 11.72 11.66 22.79
C LEU A 358 12.48 10.48 23.36
N LEU A 359 13.78 10.63 23.54
CA LEU A 359 14.57 9.72 24.36
C LEU A 359 14.39 10.12 25.82
N LEU A 360 13.85 9.21 26.62
CA LEU A 360 13.51 9.42 28.02
C LEU A 360 14.30 8.47 28.91
N LEU A 361 14.59 8.93 30.11
CA LEU A 361 15.18 8.15 31.19
C LEU A 361 14.20 8.12 32.36
N THR A 362 13.73 6.94 32.74
CA THR A 362 12.82 6.77 33.88
C THR A 362 13.55 7.00 35.21
N GLU A 363 12.80 7.10 36.31
CA GLU A 363 13.36 7.17 37.66
C GLU A 363 14.35 6.03 37.96
N ARG A 364 14.08 4.83 37.42
CA ARG A 364 14.91 3.62 37.58
C ARG A 364 16.12 3.59 36.65
N GLN A 365 16.43 4.68 35.96
CA GLN A 365 17.48 4.76 34.94
C GLN A 365 17.24 3.82 33.74
N GLU A 366 15.98 3.46 33.49
CA GLU A 366 15.61 2.66 32.30
C GLU A 366 15.42 3.60 31.12
N ARG A 367 16.00 3.25 29.96
CA ARG A 367 15.92 4.05 28.73
C ARG A 367 14.75 3.61 27.89
N VAL A 368 13.90 4.57 27.52
CA VAL A 368 12.74 4.35 26.65
C VAL A 368 12.64 5.47 25.63
N VAL A 369 12.10 5.17 24.45
CA VAL A 369 11.77 6.18 23.45
C VAL A 369 10.27 6.28 23.34
N LEU A 370 9.77 7.51 23.49
CA LEU A 370 8.40 7.86 23.17
C LEU A 370 8.36 8.36 21.73
N TYR A 371 7.52 7.74 20.92
CA TYR A 371 7.21 8.13 19.56
C TYR A 371 5.78 8.66 19.50
N ALA A 372 5.58 9.82 18.87
CA ALA A 372 4.29 10.46 18.72
C ALA A 372 4.03 10.85 17.26
N GLN A 373 2.84 10.50 16.75
CA GLN A 373 2.36 10.99 15.46
C GLN A 373 0.84 11.12 15.42
N ARG A 374 0.33 11.72 14.34
CA ARG A 374 -1.11 11.73 14.04
C ARG A 374 -1.47 10.43 13.32
N ALA A 375 -2.17 9.53 13.99
CA ALA A 375 -2.61 8.26 13.39
C ALA A 375 -3.87 7.75 14.09
N GLU A 376 -4.65 6.94 13.37
CA GLU A 376 -5.74 6.12 13.91
C GLU A 376 -5.29 4.66 13.96
N THR A 377 -5.32 4.08 15.13
CA THR A 377 -4.91 2.74 15.55
C THR A 377 -6.08 2.13 16.35
N PRO A 378 -6.09 0.82 16.59
CA PRO A 378 -7.18 0.17 17.31
C PRO A 378 -7.05 0.36 18.83
N ALA A 379 -5.97 0.98 19.31
CA ALA A 379 -5.78 1.25 20.73
C ALA A 379 -6.59 2.48 21.12
N GLU A 380 -7.55 2.33 22.03
CA GLU A 380 -8.17 3.49 22.68
C GLU A 380 -7.20 4.07 23.74
N ALA A 381 -7.71 4.74 24.77
CA ALA A 381 -6.89 5.28 25.86
C ALA A 381 -6.13 4.21 26.70
N ASN A 382 -6.32 2.93 26.41
CA ASN A 382 -5.69 1.81 27.10
C ASN A 382 -4.50 1.29 26.27
N PRO A 383 -3.26 1.33 26.80
CA PRO A 383 -2.11 0.82 26.08
C PRO A 383 -2.22 -0.65 25.72
N LEU A 384 -1.83 -0.98 24.48
CA LEU A 384 -1.70 -2.33 23.96
C LEU A 384 -0.22 -2.66 23.77
N SER A 385 0.20 -3.86 24.15
CA SER A 385 1.59 -4.33 23.96
C SER A 385 1.71 -5.22 22.73
N GLU A 386 2.75 -5.01 21.93
CA GLU A 386 3.16 -5.90 20.84
C GLU A 386 4.64 -6.29 21.03
N ASP A 387 4.98 -7.53 20.70
CA ASP A 387 6.35 -8.04 20.69
C ASP A 387 6.76 -8.31 19.23
N ARG A 388 7.82 -7.64 18.79
CA ARG A 388 8.43 -7.83 17.48
C ARG A 388 9.94 -7.87 17.63
N GLU A 389 10.56 -8.86 16.99
CA GLU A 389 12.02 -9.04 16.91
C GLU A 389 12.75 -8.99 18.27
N GLY A 390 12.08 -9.41 19.36
CA GLY A 390 12.67 -9.45 20.71
C GLY A 390 12.68 -8.09 21.42
N ARG A 391 11.83 -7.15 20.98
CA ARG A 391 11.68 -5.81 21.57
C ARG A 391 10.23 -5.58 21.97
N SER A 392 10.10 -4.97 23.14
CA SER A 392 8.81 -4.66 23.74
C SER A 392 8.35 -3.27 23.32
N LEU A 393 7.18 -3.19 22.70
CA LEU A 393 6.55 -1.94 22.32
C LEU A 393 5.14 -1.89 22.92
N ALA A 394 4.77 -0.76 23.51
CA ALA A 394 3.39 -0.49 23.91
C ALA A 394 2.89 0.78 23.24
N TYR A 395 1.65 0.76 22.76
CA TYR A 395 1.05 1.91 22.08
C TYR A 395 -0.37 2.21 22.55
N TRP A 396 -0.76 3.48 22.48
CA TRP A 396 -2.07 3.98 22.90
C TRP A 396 -2.46 5.24 22.13
N GLU A 397 -3.69 5.70 22.33
CA GLU A 397 -4.20 6.92 21.70
C GLU A 397 -4.77 7.92 22.68
N ILE A 398 -4.60 9.19 22.34
CA ILE A 398 -5.31 10.30 22.98
C ILE A 398 -5.79 11.24 21.87
N GLY A 399 -7.11 11.27 21.66
CA GLY A 399 -7.71 12.06 20.58
C GLY A 399 -7.20 11.61 19.20
N PRO A 400 -6.68 12.51 18.34
CA PRO A 400 -6.21 12.17 17.01
C PRO A 400 -4.73 11.74 16.96
N PHE A 401 -4.10 11.49 18.11
CA PHE A 401 -2.66 11.22 18.22
C PHE A 401 -2.42 9.82 18.76
N ALA A 402 -1.49 9.11 18.11
CA ALA A 402 -1.03 7.81 18.52
C ALA A 402 0.38 7.93 19.10
N TYR A 403 0.60 7.16 20.18
CA TYR A 403 1.84 7.16 20.94
C TYR A 403 2.36 5.74 21.09
N ALA A 404 3.66 5.58 20.97
CA ALA A 404 4.33 4.30 21.17
C ALA A 404 5.52 4.51 22.10
N LEU A 405 5.64 3.64 23.09
CA LEU A 405 6.76 3.56 24.01
C LEU A 405 7.52 2.27 23.75
N THR A 406 8.82 2.38 23.55
CA THR A 406 9.68 1.24 23.24
C THR A 406 11.01 1.31 23.98
N GLY A 407 11.57 0.15 24.32
CA GLY A 407 12.85 0.04 25.02
C GLY A 407 13.32 -1.40 25.17
N GLU A 408 14.59 -1.57 25.60
CA GLU A 408 15.19 -2.87 25.94
C GLU A 408 14.72 -3.36 27.32
N LEU A 409 13.41 -3.51 27.47
CA LEU A 409 12.74 -3.95 28.69
C LEU A 409 11.77 -5.09 28.36
N ASN A 410 11.31 -5.83 29.37
CA ASN A 410 10.30 -6.86 29.15
C ASN A 410 8.91 -6.23 28.81
N PRO A 411 8.01 -6.99 28.15
CA PRO A 411 6.73 -6.44 27.68
C PRO A 411 5.85 -5.87 28.80
N GLU A 412 5.84 -6.54 29.95
CA GLU A 412 5.08 -6.11 31.12
C GLU A 412 5.58 -4.75 31.66
N ARG A 413 6.90 -4.52 31.69
CA ARG A 413 7.49 -3.27 32.14
C ARG A 413 7.19 -2.13 31.18
N ILE A 414 7.30 -2.35 29.86
CA ILE A 414 6.95 -1.34 28.85
C ILE A 414 5.48 -0.97 28.92
N LEU A 415 4.60 -1.96 29.08
CA LEU A 415 3.16 -1.72 29.21
C LEU A 415 2.81 -0.91 30.46
N LEU A 416 3.47 -1.19 31.60
CA LEU A 416 3.33 -0.40 32.83
C LEU A 416 3.77 1.05 32.65
N LEU A 417 4.94 1.27 32.04
CA LEU A 417 5.49 2.61 31.77
C LEU A 417 4.60 3.39 30.79
N ALA A 418 4.06 2.73 29.76
CA ALA A 418 3.09 3.35 28.84
C ALA A 418 1.78 3.74 29.56
N SER A 419 1.32 2.92 30.50
CA SER A 419 0.11 3.20 31.30
C SER A 419 0.31 4.40 32.23
N GLU A 420 1.48 4.51 32.86
CA GLU A 420 1.86 5.67 33.69
C GLU A 420 1.84 6.97 32.87
N MET A 421 2.38 6.94 31.65
CA MET A 421 2.39 8.09 30.74
C MET A 421 1.00 8.45 30.20
N ALA A 422 0.21 7.45 29.82
CA ALA A 422 -1.17 7.65 29.35
C ALA A 422 -2.05 8.25 30.46
N SER A 423 -1.95 7.73 31.68
CA SER A 423 -2.74 8.22 32.84
C SER A 423 -2.38 9.64 33.26
N THR A 424 -1.09 10.01 33.23
CA THR A 424 -0.61 11.38 33.50
C THR A 424 -1.23 12.38 32.52
N SER A 425 -1.37 11.99 31.25
CA SER A 425 -1.92 12.85 30.19
C SER A 425 -3.44 12.98 30.25
N LEU A 426 -4.15 11.94 30.68
CA LEU A 426 -5.60 11.97 30.90
C LEU A 426 -5.98 12.78 32.15
N GLY A 427 -5.12 12.84 33.16
CA GLY A 427 -5.35 13.64 34.37
C GLY A 427 -5.33 15.15 34.12
N GLU A 428 -4.53 15.63 33.15
CA GLU A 428 -4.46 17.05 32.80
C GLU A 428 -5.62 17.50 31.89
N SER A 429 -6.12 16.64 30.99
CA SER A 429 -7.23 16.99 30.09
C SER A 429 -8.59 17.15 30.78
N LEU A 430 -8.74 16.60 31.99
CA LEU A 430 -9.91 16.79 32.85
C LEU A 430 -9.87 18.11 33.65
N HIS A 431 -8.73 18.80 33.67
CA HIS A 431 -8.52 20.04 34.44
C HIS A 431 -8.27 21.28 33.56
N SER A 432 -8.26 21.14 32.23
CA SER A 432 -8.00 22.20 31.25
C SER A 432 -9.25 22.75 30.58
#